data_AF-A0A7C3RFM4-F1
#
_entry.id   AF-A0A7C3RFM4-F1
#
_cell.length_a   1.000
_cell.length_b   1.000
_cell.length_c   1.000
_cell.angle_alpha   90.00
_cell.angle_beta   90.00
_cell.angle_gamma   90.00
#
_symmetry.space_group_name_H-M   'P 1'
#
loop_
_entity.id
_entity.type
_entity.pdbx_description
1 polymer ?
#
loop_
_entity_poly.entity_id
_entity_poly.type
_entity_poly.pdbx_seq_one_letter_code
_entity_poly.pdbx_strand_id
1 'polypeptide(L)'
;MRGRKVSLEEWEERKVRLLEYLKENPRATSKDVIKAGHASVLLKVYGGRINEAKAEAGVPRGKKRKLTPSEWEERKRKLLEFLRENPEATRREASKAGHTGVLWKIYGGRINEAKAEAGVLVERKRKLTSSEKAKVKIRKRRRWVFKKGKNEVREIITEILKRWKIEEEYIEEIAESAIAHFQKVKEVLLKGRGVIKVSEVCCYLACRQLGIPVPSKPPRKIYLQIIAATGSIIPIGHPEKYVPIICERLLPKTDAEKVAKKATGILSSSKISFVGKSEKVLAAAAVYLAAKELKYLITQEEVSKAAHTTSVSLRNTLKMLRKTNAPSLCCY
;
A
#
# COMPACT_ATOMS: atom_id res chain seq x y z
N MET A 1 19.90 -10.91 -19.59
CA MET A 1 21.09 -11.58 -20.12
C MET A 1 21.53 -12.66 -19.15
N ARG A 2 21.16 -13.93 -19.40
CA ARG A 2 21.60 -15.07 -18.59
C ARG A 2 23.05 -15.38 -18.97
N GLY A 3 23.98 -15.25 -18.02
CA GLY A 3 25.41 -15.44 -18.27
C GLY A 3 25.71 -16.84 -18.81
N ARG A 4 26.55 -16.91 -19.83
CA ARG A 4 27.11 -18.15 -20.39
C ARG A 4 27.67 -18.99 -19.23
N LYS A 5 27.19 -20.23 -19.06
CA LYS A 5 27.78 -21.16 -18.08
C LYS A 5 29.18 -21.49 -18.57
N VAL A 6 30.17 -20.89 -17.92
CA VAL A 6 31.59 -21.17 -18.13
C VAL A 6 31.86 -22.61 -17.70
N SER A 7 32.53 -23.41 -18.53
CA SER A 7 32.83 -24.82 -18.25
C SER A 7 33.85 -24.95 -17.11
N LEU A 8 34.00 -26.15 -16.53
CA LEU A 8 35.00 -26.43 -15.50
C LEU A 8 36.43 -26.20 -16.03
N GLU A 9 36.71 -26.68 -17.24
CA GLU A 9 37.98 -26.50 -17.94
C GLU A 9 38.33 -25.02 -18.15
N GLU A 10 37.36 -24.20 -18.58
CA GLU A 10 37.54 -22.75 -18.75
C GLU A 10 37.86 -22.05 -17.41
N TRP A 11 37.40 -22.57 -16.27
CA TRP A 11 37.77 -22.03 -14.96
C TRP A 11 39.18 -22.42 -14.54
N GLU A 12 39.63 -23.62 -14.89
CA GLU A 12 40.98 -24.11 -14.62
C GLU A 12 42.02 -23.31 -15.42
N GLU A 13 41.79 -23.07 -16.71
CA GLU A 13 42.67 -22.23 -17.53
C GLU A 13 42.83 -20.83 -16.94
N ARG A 14 41.71 -20.22 -16.52
CA ARG A 14 41.74 -18.88 -15.95
C ARG A 14 42.39 -18.86 -14.55
N LYS A 15 42.32 -19.96 -13.80
CA LYS A 15 43.05 -20.15 -12.54
C LYS A 15 44.55 -20.22 -12.79
N VAL A 16 45.00 -20.98 -13.78
CA VAL A 16 46.42 -21.06 -14.18
C VAL A 16 46.96 -19.68 -14.54
N ARG A 17 46.25 -18.92 -15.39
CA ARG A 17 46.65 -17.55 -15.76
C ARG A 17 46.74 -16.60 -14.55
N LEU A 18 45.83 -16.73 -13.59
CA LEU A 18 45.88 -15.94 -12.34
C LEU A 18 47.11 -16.31 -11.49
N LEU A 19 47.44 -17.59 -11.38
CA LEU A 19 48.61 -18.05 -10.61
C LEU A 19 49.92 -17.60 -11.26
N GLU A 20 50.01 -17.67 -12.59
CA GLU A 20 51.16 -17.19 -13.37
C GLU A 20 51.37 -15.68 -13.18
N TYR A 21 50.30 -14.88 -13.34
CA TYR A 21 50.35 -13.44 -13.08
C TYR A 21 50.84 -13.10 -11.66
N LEU A 22 50.42 -13.89 -10.65
CA LEU A 22 50.86 -13.70 -9.26
C LEU A 22 52.33 -14.09 -9.04
N LYS A 23 52.87 -15.06 -9.80
CA LYS A 23 54.29 -15.42 -9.79
C LYS A 23 55.16 -14.31 -10.39
N GLU A 24 54.73 -13.73 -11.50
CA GLU A 24 55.39 -12.58 -12.13
C GLU A 24 55.27 -11.30 -11.30
N ASN A 25 54.17 -11.17 -10.53
CA ASN A 25 53.89 -9.99 -9.70
C ASN A 25 53.69 -10.35 -8.21
N PRO A 26 54.73 -10.80 -7.47
CA PRO A 26 54.59 -11.26 -6.09
C PRO A 26 54.00 -10.22 -5.12
N ARG A 27 54.16 -8.92 -5.44
CA ARG A 27 53.64 -7.79 -4.64
C ARG A 27 52.24 -7.31 -5.04
N ALA A 28 51.62 -7.90 -6.06
CA ALA A 28 50.29 -7.48 -6.55
C ALA A 28 49.23 -7.51 -5.44
N THR A 29 48.38 -6.48 -5.39
CA THR A 29 47.23 -6.40 -4.50
C THR A 29 45.96 -6.93 -5.19
N SER A 30 44.88 -7.13 -4.42
CA SER A 30 43.58 -7.51 -5.01
C SER A 30 43.12 -6.53 -6.09
N LYS A 31 43.48 -5.24 -5.97
CA LYS A 31 43.13 -4.23 -6.99
C LYS A 31 43.89 -4.45 -8.29
N ASP A 32 45.17 -4.80 -8.20
CA ASP A 32 46.02 -5.02 -9.37
C ASP A 32 45.58 -6.27 -10.14
N VAL A 33 45.22 -7.34 -9.42
CA VAL A 33 44.64 -8.57 -10.01
C VAL A 33 43.31 -8.32 -10.70
N ILE A 34 42.45 -7.46 -10.12
CA ILE A 34 41.18 -7.05 -10.75
C ILE A 34 41.44 -6.24 -12.02
N LYS A 35 42.40 -5.30 -11.97
CA LYS A 35 42.78 -4.46 -13.12
C LYS A 35 43.38 -5.28 -14.27
N ALA A 36 44.12 -6.35 -13.94
CA ALA A 36 44.66 -7.32 -14.90
C ALA A 36 43.60 -8.29 -15.47
N GLY A 37 42.32 -8.15 -15.11
CA GLY A 37 41.23 -8.94 -15.70
C GLY A 37 40.93 -10.27 -15.01
N HIS A 38 41.64 -10.63 -13.92
CA HIS A 38 41.42 -11.89 -13.20
C HIS A 38 40.34 -11.81 -12.09
N ALA A 39 39.49 -10.79 -12.11
CA ALA A 39 38.49 -10.52 -11.08
C ALA A 39 37.49 -11.68 -10.90
N SER A 40 37.04 -12.27 -12.01
CA SER A 40 36.04 -13.35 -12.02
C SER A 40 36.55 -14.63 -11.37
N VAL A 41 37.81 -14.98 -11.63
CA VAL A 41 38.49 -16.17 -11.09
C VAL A 41 38.83 -15.99 -9.63
N LEU A 42 39.37 -14.83 -9.29
CA LEU A 42 39.70 -14.51 -7.91
C LEU A 42 38.45 -14.59 -7.03
N LEU A 43 37.30 -14.11 -7.53
CA LEU A 43 36.04 -14.19 -6.80
C LEU A 43 35.47 -15.61 -6.75
N LYS A 44 35.43 -16.32 -7.88
CA LYS A 44 34.75 -17.62 -7.98
C LYS A 44 35.52 -18.76 -7.33
N VAL A 45 36.85 -18.80 -7.50
CA VAL A 45 37.73 -19.88 -7.02
C VAL A 45 38.23 -19.60 -5.61
N TYR A 46 38.61 -18.36 -5.31
CA TYR A 46 39.23 -17.99 -4.02
C TYR A 46 38.34 -17.13 -3.12
N GLY A 47 37.09 -16.86 -3.52
CA GLY A 47 36.18 -16.01 -2.74
C GLY A 47 36.66 -14.56 -2.58
N GLY A 48 37.51 -14.07 -3.48
CA GLY A 48 38.11 -12.73 -3.41
C GLY A 48 39.39 -12.64 -2.56
N ARG A 49 39.86 -13.75 -1.99
CA ARG A 49 41.02 -13.79 -1.06
C ARG A 49 42.33 -13.97 -1.82
N ILE A 50 42.95 -12.87 -2.23
CA ILE A 50 44.23 -12.89 -2.97
C ILE A 50 45.35 -13.64 -2.23
N ASN A 51 45.37 -13.64 -0.90
CA ASN A 51 46.41 -14.34 -0.14
C ASN A 51 46.30 -15.87 -0.23
N GLU A 52 45.13 -16.41 -0.57
CA GLU A 52 44.94 -17.85 -0.84
C GLU A 52 45.49 -18.20 -2.22
N ALA A 53 45.15 -17.40 -3.24
CA ALA A 53 45.73 -17.53 -4.58
C ALA A 53 47.26 -17.38 -4.57
N LYS A 54 47.79 -16.44 -3.78
CA LYS A 54 49.24 -16.26 -3.60
C LYS A 54 49.91 -17.45 -2.91
N ALA A 55 49.25 -18.03 -1.90
CA ALA A 55 49.76 -19.21 -1.22
C ALA A 55 49.85 -20.40 -2.18
N GLU A 56 48.83 -20.59 -3.03
CA GLU A 56 48.82 -21.63 -4.06
C GLU A 56 49.83 -21.36 -5.19
N ALA A 57 50.05 -20.09 -5.55
CA ALA A 57 51.09 -19.69 -6.51
C ALA A 57 52.52 -19.82 -5.96
N GLY A 58 52.70 -20.12 -4.67
CA GLY A 58 54.00 -20.19 -4.01
C GLY A 58 54.65 -18.82 -3.75
N VAL A 59 53.89 -17.73 -3.81
CA VAL A 59 54.42 -16.37 -3.59
C VAL A 59 54.09 -15.84 -2.19
N PRO A 60 54.95 -14.96 -1.61
CA PRO A 60 54.76 -14.44 -0.26
C PRO A 60 53.41 -13.77 -0.06
N ARG A 61 52.70 -14.14 1.02
CA ARG A 61 51.45 -13.49 1.41
C ARG A 61 51.68 -12.01 1.71
N GLY A 62 50.83 -11.14 1.19
CA GLY A 62 50.88 -9.71 1.52
C GLY A 62 50.48 -9.50 2.98
N LYS A 63 51.43 -9.13 3.84
CA LYS A 63 51.13 -8.64 5.19
C LYS A 63 50.54 -7.24 5.08
N LYS A 64 49.41 -6.96 5.73
CA LYS A 64 48.90 -5.58 5.85
C LYS A 64 49.98 -4.76 6.57
N ARG A 65 50.58 -3.77 5.90
CA ARG A 65 51.55 -2.85 6.52
C ARG A 65 50.89 -2.20 7.74
N LYS A 66 51.45 -2.44 8.92
CA LYS A 66 51.04 -1.72 10.14
C LYS A 66 51.58 -0.30 10.00
N LEU A 67 50.69 0.68 10.12
CA LEU A 67 51.09 2.07 10.14
C LEU A 67 51.90 2.37 11.39
N THR A 68 52.90 3.23 11.26
CA THR A 68 53.66 3.75 12.40
C THR A 68 52.79 4.73 13.22
N PRO A 69 53.13 4.99 14.49
CA PRO A 69 52.42 6.00 15.30
C PRO A 69 52.36 7.38 14.63
N SER A 70 53.46 7.84 14.01
CA SER A 70 53.53 9.12 13.31
C SER A 70 52.60 9.20 12.09
N GLU A 71 52.48 8.11 11.31
CA GLU A 71 51.53 8.05 10.18
C GLU A 71 50.07 8.10 10.66
N TRP A 72 49.76 7.61 11.87
CA TRP A 72 48.44 7.74 12.47
C TRP A 72 48.13 9.16 12.93
N GLU A 73 49.13 9.87 13.46
CA GLU A 73 49.00 11.27 13.86
C GLU A 73 48.75 12.18 12.66
N GLU A 74 49.48 12.00 11.56
CA GLU A 74 49.27 12.76 10.32
C GLU A 74 47.85 12.55 9.78
N ARG A 75 47.40 11.30 9.81
CA ARG A 75 46.03 10.92 9.41
C ARG A 75 44.95 11.47 10.34
N LYS A 76 45.24 11.58 11.64
CA LYS A 76 44.37 12.24 12.64
C LYS A 76 44.27 13.73 12.32
N ARG A 77 45.40 14.40 12.05
CA ARG A 77 45.46 15.81 11.68
C ARG A 77 44.58 16.11 10.48
N LYS A 78 44.71 15.33 9.39
CA LYS A 78 43.88 15.45 8.18
C LYS A 78 42.39 15.26 8.45
N LEU A 79 42.00 14.35 9.35
CA LEU A 79 40.60 14.18 9.75
C LEU A 79 40.08 15.39 10.53
N LEU A 80 40.87 15.94 11.47
CA LEU A 80 40.47 17.10 12.26
C LEU A 80 40.32 18.35 11.38
N GLU A 81 41.23 18.56 10.43
CA GLU A 81 41.16 19.63 9.42
C GLU A 81 39.89 19.51 8.57
N PHE A 82 39.63 18.32 8.00
CA PHE A 82 38.40 18.06 7.24
C PHE A 82 37.13 18.37 8.05
N LEU A 83 37.11 18.05 9.35
CA LEU A 83 35.95 18.32 10.21
C LEU A 83 35.80 19.79 10.56
N ARG A 84 36.89 20.57 10.62
CA ARG A 84 36.85 22.03 10.77
C ARG A 84 36.25 22.71 9.54
N GLU A 85 36.68 22.28 8.36
CA GLU A 85 36.13 22.77 7.09
C GLU A 85 34.67 22.32 6.88
N ASN A 86 34.30 21.16 7.43
CA ASN A 86 32.97 20.56 7.26
C ASN A 86 32.32 20.25 8.62
N PRO A 87 31.85 21.28 9.35
CA PRO A 87 31.33 21.11 10.71
C PRO A 87 30.08 20.22 10.78
N GLU A 88 29.28 20.16 9.72
CA GLU A 88 28.09 19.30 9.61
C GLU A 88 28.38 17.89 9.05
N ALA A 89 29.64 17.58 8.72
CA ALA A 89 30.00 16.31 8.07
C ALA A 89 29.49 15.10 8.85
N THR A 90 28.81 14.20 8.14
CA THR A 90 28.35 12.93 8.68
C THR A 90 29.46 11.90 8.66
N ARG A 91 29.31 10.83 9.47
CA ARG A 91 30.22 9.68 9.44
C ARG A 91 30.42 9.11 8.03
N ARG A 92 29.37 9.17 7.21
CA ARG A 92 29.40 8.67 5.82
C ARG A 92 30.25 9.55 4.91
N GLU A 93 30.18 10.86 5.07
CA GLU A 93 31.00 11.81 4.31
C GLU A 93 32.47 11.70 4.71
N ALA A 94 32.78 11.65 6.00
CA ALA A 94 34.15 11.39 6.48
C ALA A 94 34.70 10.04 5.97
N SER A 95 33.85 9.01 5.87
CA SER A 95 34.23 7.73 5.27
C SER A 95 34.51 7.82 3.77
N LYS A 96 33.69 8.56 3.01
CA LYS A 96 33.89 8.79 1.57
C LYS A 96 35.16 9.60 1.29
N ALA A 97 35.48 10.56 2.16
CA ALA A 97 36.71 11.33 2.13
C ALA A 97 37.97 10.52 2.53
N GLY A 98 37.82 9.23 2.87
CA GLY A 98 38.94 8.32 3.13
C GLY A 98 39.37 8.25 4.60
N HIS A 99 38.73 8.96 5.53
CA HIS A 99 39.13 8.97 6.95
C HIS A 99 38.58 7.77 7.76
N THR A 100 38.00 6.76 7.12
CA THR A 100 37.37 5.60 7.80
C THR A 100 38.31 4.90 8.78
N GLY A 101 39.55 4.64 8.40
CA GLY A 101 40.50 3.89 9.23
C GLY A 101 40.89 4.62 10.51
N VAL A 102 41.10 5.95 10.42
CA VAL A 102 41.49 6.83 11.52
C VAL A 102 40.34 7.01 12.48
N LEU A 103 39.16 7.25 11.92
CA LEU A 103 37.95 7.42 12.69
C LEU A 103 37.62 6.16 13.51
N TRP A 104 37.85 4.97 12.95
CA TRP A 104 37.63 3.71 13.67
C TRP A 104 38.73 3.42 14.68
N LYS A 105 40.00 3.65 14.33
CA LYS A 105 41.15 3.29 15.17
C LYS A 105 41.30 4.20 16.39
N ILE A 106 41.07 5.51 16.22
CA ILE A 106 41.29 6.52 17.28
C ILE A 106 39.98 6.82 18.02
N TYR A 107 38.87 6.99 17.30
CA TYR A 107 37.59 7.43 17.88
C TYR A 107 36.53 6.31 17.98
N GLY A 108 36.85 5.08 17.61
CA GLY A 108 35.88 3.97 17.63
C GLY A 108 34.67 4.19 16.70
N GLY A 109 34.83 5.01 15.66
CA GLY A 109 33.75 5.35 14.72
C GLY A 109 32.84 6.52 15.17
N ARG A 110 33.11 7.12 16.34
CA ARG A 110 32.34 8.23 16.91
C ARG A 110 32.80 9.57 16.35
N ILE A 111 32.22 9.98 15.21
CA ILE A 111 32.55 11.25 14.55
C ILE A 111 32.37 12.48 15.44
N ASN A 112 31.44 12.44 16.40
CA ASN A 112 31.21 13.56 17.30
C ASN A 112 32.38 13.78 18.27
N GLU A 113 33.15 12.75 18.62
CA GLU A 113 34.36 12.89 19.45
C GLU A 113 35.49 13.53 18.64
N ALA A 114 35.65 13.13 17.38
CA ALA A 114 36.58 13.78 16.46
C ALA A 114 36.20 15.25 16.18
N LYS A 115 34.90 15.56 16.07
CA LYS A 115 34.41 16.94 15.92
C LYS A 115 34.67 17.79 17.16
N ALA A 116 34.43 17.24 18.35
CA ALA A 116 34.72 17.93 19.61
C ALA A 116 36.22 18.24 19.72
N GLU A 117 37.10 17.29 19.38
CA GLU A 117 38.55 17.52 19.36
C GLU A 117 38.98 18.50 18.24
N ALA A 118 38.24 18.55 17.13
CA ALA A 118 38.47 19.53 16.06
C ALA A 118 38.05 20.96 16.46
N GLY A 119 37.36 21.14 17.59
CA GLY A 119 36.80 22.42 18.02
C GLY A 119 35.44 22.75 17.41
N VAL A 120 34.78 21.78 16.78
CA VAL A 120 33.45 21.94 16.18
C VAL A 120 32.39 21.71 17.24
N LEU A 121 31.52 22.71 17.45
CA LEU A 121 30.37 22.60 18.34
C LEU A 121 29.41 21.51 17.82
N VAL A 122 29.34 20.40 18.55
CA VAL A 122 28.38 19.33 18.25
C VAL A 122 27.14 19.53 19.10
N GLU A 123 26.07 20.07 18.51
CA GLU A 123 24.77 20.04 19.15
C GLU A 123 24.34 18.59 19.40
N ARG A 124 24.30 18.20 20.67
CA ARG A 124 23.75 16.89 21.07
C ARG A 124 22.27 16.90 20.70
N LYS A 125 21.90 16.17 19.64
CA LYS A 125 20.51 16.00 19.24
C LYS A 125 19.66 15.66 20.47
N ARG A 126 18.70 16.55 20.77
CA ARG A 126 17.77 16.41 21.89
C ARG A 126 17.18 15.01 21.89
N LYS A 127 17.22 14.32 23.03
CA LYS A 127 16.54 13.02 23.16
C LYS A 127 15.04 13.26 22.98
N LEU A 128 14.48 12.65 21.96
CA LEU A 128 13.03 12.66 21.71
C LEU A 128 12.31 12.10 22.94
N THR A 129 11.26 12.80 23.36
CA THR A 129 10.32 12.32 24.39
C THR A 129 9.63 11.03 23.93
N SER A 130 9.01 10.30 24.86
CA SER A 130 8.26 9.06 24.54
C SER A 130 7.18 9.31 23.48
N SER A 131 6.47 10.44 23.58
CA SER A 131 5.41 10.84 22.63
C SER A 131 5.96 11.19 21.25
N GLU A 132 7.11 11.85 21.15
CA GLU A 132 7.75 12.16 19.87
C GLU A 132 8.36 10.93 19.21
N LYS A 133 8.94 10.00 19.99
CA LYS A 133 9.38 8.69 19.48
C LYS A 133 8.21 7.91 18.89
N ALA A 134 7.06 7.91 19.54
CA ALA A 134 5.83 7.29 19.02
C ALA A 134 5.38 7.96 17.70
N LYS A 135 5.37 9.30 17.62
CA LYS A 135 5.06 10.05 16.40
C LYS A 135 6.01 9.73 15.25
N VAL A 136 7.32 9.62 15.50
CA VAL A 136 8.32 9.22 14.50
C VAL A 136 8.12 7.76 14.07
N LYS A 137 7.78 6.85 15.01
CA LYS A 137 7.48 5.43 14.72
C LYS A 137 6.24 5.31 13.81
N ILE A 138 5.20 6.09 14.11
CA ILE A 138 3.99 6.20 13.27
C ILE A 138 4.34 6.78 11.90
N ARG A 139 5.12 7.85 11.82
CA ARG A 139 5.54 8.48 10.55
C ARG A 139 6.40 7.55 9.70
N LYS A 140 7.31 6.79 10.31
CA LYS A 140 8.10 5.74 9.63
C LYS A 140 7.21 4.60 9.14
N ARG A 141 6.27 4.12 9.96
CA ARG A 141 5.25 3.13 9.54
C ARG A 141 4.42 3.65 8.36
N ARG A 142 3.95 4.91 8.40
CA ARG A 142 3.19 5.55 7.30
C ARG A 142 4.01 5.62 6.00
N ARG A 143 5.30 5.97 6.08
CA ARG A 143 6.21 6.00 4.92
C ARG A 143 6.52 4.59 4.39
N TRP A 144 6.55 3.58 5.26
CA TRP A 144 6.69 2.17 4.89
C TRP A 144 5.44 1.63 4.19
N VAL A 145 4.26 2.00 4.69
CA VAL A 145 2.94 1.67 4.12
C VAL A 145 2.74 2.29 2.74
N PHE A 146 3.31 3.48 2.49
CA PHE A 146 3.27 4.15 1.18
C PHE A 146 4.10 3.43 0.08
N LYS A 147 5.00 2.51 0.47
CA LYS A 147 5.93 1.80 -0.42
C LYS A 147 5.55 0.32 -0.62
N LYS A 148 4.31 -0.07 -0.29
CA LYS A 148 3.83 -1.44 -0.43
C LYS A 148 3.33 -1.72 -1.86
N GLY A 149 3.75 -2.84 -2.43
CA GLY A 149 3.46 -3.25 -3.80
C GLY A 149 2.04 -3.81 -3.97
N LYS A 150 1.61 -4.02 -5.22
CA LYS A 150 0.29 -4.61 -5.57
C LYS A 150 0.01 -5.93 -4.82
N ASN A 151 1.03 -6.75 -4.58
CA ASN A 151 0.88 -8.10 -4.00
C ASN A 151 0.44 -8.09 -2.52
N GLU A 152 0.92 -7.15 -1.71
CA GLU A 152 0.55 -7.10 -0.29
C GLU A 152 -0.88 -6.56 -0.07
N VAL A 153 -1.39 -5.72 -0.98
CA VAL A 153 -2.80 -5.28 -0.96
C VAL A 153 -3.72 -6.43 -1.36
N ARG A 154 -3.28 -7.25 -2.33
CA ARG A 154 -3.98 -8.47 -2.73
C ARG A 154 -4.12 -9.43 -1.55
N GLU A 155 -3.05 -9.73 -0.83
CA GLU A 155 -3.08 -10.58 0.37
C GLU A 155 -4.11 -10.09 1.40
N ILE A 156 -4.09 -8.79 1.73
CA ILE A 156 -5.05 -8.17 2.67
C ILE A 156 -6.49 -8.34 2.17
N ILE A 157 -6.74 -8.13 0.88
CA ILE A 157 -8.06 -8.27 0.27
C ILE A 157 -8.53 -9.72 0.34
N THR A 158 -7.67 -10.67 -0.01
CA THR A 158 -7.97 -12.11 0.07
C THR A 158 -8.31 -12.53 1.50
N GLU A 159 -7.56 -12.06 2.51
CA GLU A 159 -7.86 -12.31 3.92
C GLU A 159 -9.24 -11.75 4.33
N ILE A 160 -9.58 -10.54 3.88
CA ILE A 160 -10.89 -9.92 4.15
C ILE A 160 -12.02 -10.76 3.54
N LEU A 161 -11.88 -11.20 2.29
CA LEU A 161 -12.89 -11.99 1.58
C LEU A 161 -13.08 -13.38 2.23
N LYS A 162 -11.98 -14.04 2.62
CA LYS A 162 -12.02 -15.29 3.38
C LYS A 162 -12.72 -15.11 4.73
N ARG A 163 -12.44 -14.02 5.44
CA ARG A 163 -13.13 -13.67 6.70
C ARG A 163 -14.63 -13.43 6.49
N TRP A 164 -15.03 -12.92 5.33
CA TRP A 164 -16.43 -12.74 4.94
C TRP A 164 -17.10 -14.01 4.42
N LYS A 165 -16.37 -15.13 4.35
CA LYS A 165 -16.86 -16.42 3.84
C LYS A 165 -17.42 -16.31 2.42
N ILE A 166 -16.78 -15.52 1.58
CA ILE A 166 -17.08 -15.46 0.15
C ILE A 166 -16.60 -16.76 -0.50
N GLU A 167 -17.38 -17.31 -1.43
CA GLU A 167 -16.98 -18.54 -2.14
C GLU A 167 -15.73 -18.32 -2.98
N GLU A 168 -14.86 -19.34 -3.01
CA GLU A 168 -13.51 -19.25 -3.57
C GLU A 168 -13.51 -18.84 -5.05
N GLU A 169 -14.54 -19.24 -5.81
CA GLU A 169 -14.71 -18.90 -7.24
C GLU A 169 -14.79 -17.39 -7.49
N TYR A 170 -15.42 -16.62 -6.58
CA TYR A 170 -15.57 -15.17 -6.75
C TYR A 170 -14.40 -14.36 -6.19
N ILE A 171 -13.49 -14.99 -5.43
CA ILE A 171 -12.44 -14.26 -4.69
C ILE A 171 -11.52 -13.51 -5.66
N GLU A 172 -11.10 -14.13 -6.76
CA GLU A 172 -10.16 -13.49 -7.68
C GLU A 172 -10.80 -12.29 -8.38
N GLU A 173 -12.02 -12.44 -8.90
CA GLU A 173 -12.74 -11.37 -9.58
C GLU A 173 -12.99 -10.17 -8.64
N ILE A 174 -13.43 -10.44 -7.41
CA ILE A 174 -13.62 -9.38 -6.40
C ILE A 174 -12.28 -8.73 -6.06
N ALA A 175 -11.20 -9.51 -5.92
CA ALA A 175 -9.90 -9.00 -5.56
C ALA A 175 -9.33 -8.06 -6.64
N GLU A 176 -9.44 -8.44 -7.91
CA GLU A 176 -9.01 -7.60 -9.03
C GLU A 176 -9.76 -6.27 -9.06
N SER A 177 -11.09 -6.31 -8.93
CA SER A 177 -11.94 -5.11 -8.87
C SER A 177 -11.61 -4.22 -7.66
N ALA A 178 -11.45 -4.82 -6.48
CA ALA A 178 -11.10 -4.10 -5.26
C ALA A 178 -9.71 -3.46 -5.33
N ILE A 179 -8.72 -4.14 -5.93
CA ILE A 179 -7.38 -3.57 -6.16
C ILE A 179 -7.46 -2.38 -7.12
N ALA A 180 -8.25 -2.48 -8.20
CA ALA A 180 -8.42 -1.38 -9.15
C ALA A 180 -9.00 -0.13 -8.45
N HIS A 181 -10.02 -0.29 -7.60
CA HIS A 181 -10.58 0.80 -6.79
C HIS A 181 -9.54 1.36 -5.82
N PHE A 182 -8.82 0.49 -5.11
CA PHE A 182 -7.79 0.89 -4.15
C PHE A 182 -6.70 1.74 -4.81
N GLN A 183 -6.23 1.36 -6.00
CA GLN A 183 -5.19 2.11 -6.72
C GLN A 183 -5.62 3.53 -7.09
N LYS A 184 -6.89 3.74 -7.45
CA LYS A 184 -7.43 5.06 -7.76
C LYS A 184 -7.50 5.98 -6.53
N VAL A 185 -7.71 5.41 -5.34
CA VAL A 185 -7.99 6.20 -4.13
C VAL A 185 -6.85 6.27 -3.14
N LYS A 186 -5.77 5.48 -3.32
CA LYS A 186 -4.67 5.36 -2.35
C LYS A 186 -4.02 6.70 -1.99
N GLU A 187 -3.79 7.58 -2.96
CA GLU A 187 -3.10 8.86 -2.75
C GLU A 187 -3.95 9.85 -1.95
N VAL A 188 -5.28 9.76 -2.10
CA VAL A 188 -6.23 10.67 -1.45
C VAL A 188 -6.64 10.13 -0.08
N LEU A 189 -6.97 8.84 0.02
CA LEU A 189 -7.60 8.26 1.21
C LEU A 189 -6.63 7.70 2.23
N LEU A 190 -5.37 7.38 1.88
CA LEU A 190 -4.38 6.88 2.85
C LEU A 190 -3.75 7.98 3.71
N LYS A 191 -4.04 9.26 3.45
CA LYS A 191 -3.60 10.40 4.29
C LYS A 191 -4.28 10.37 5.66
N GLY A 192 -3.83 9.48 6.55
CA GLY A 192 -4.33 9.31 7.91
C GLY A 192 -5.24 8.11 8.15
N ARG A 193 -5.51 7.28 7.13
CA ARG A 193 -6.34 6.06 7.25
C ARG A 193 -5.48 4.80 7.07
N GLY A 194 -5.87 3.72 7.72
CA GLY A 194 -5.19 2.43 7.58
C GLY A 194 -5.54 1.74 6.26
N VAL A 195 -4.56 1.05 5.65
CA VAL A 195 -4.73 0.30 4.39
C VAL A 195 -5.88 -0.69 4.49
N ILE A 196 -5.91 -1.50 5.56
CA ILE A 196 -6.94 -2.50 5.81
C ILE A 196 -8.34 -1.89 5.70
N LYS A 197 -8.56 -0.72 6.33
CA LYS A 197 -9.87 -0.06 6.33
C LYS A 197 -10.28 0.43 4.94
N VAL A 198 -9.33 0.91 4.13
CA VAL A 198 -9.62 1.31 2.75
C VAL A 198 -9.86 0.08 1.87
N SER A 199 -9.07 -0.98 2.04
CA SER A 199 -9.24 -2.27 1.36
C SER A 199 -10.61 -2.88 1.65
N GLU A 200 -11.06 -2.91 2.91
CA GLU A 200 -12.40 -3.42 3.28
C GLU A 200 -13.53 -2.68 2.53
N VAL A 201 -13.43 -1.35 2.40
CA VAL A 201 -14.46 -0.59 1.68
C VAL A 201 -14.36 -0.81 0.17
N CYS A 202 -13.16 -1.03 -0.38
CA CYS A 202 -12.98 -1.42 -1.78
C CYS A 202 -13.55 -2.80 -2.07
N CYS A 203 -13.33 -3.79 -1.19
CA CYS A 203 -13.95 -5.11 -1.27
C CYS A 203 -15.48 -4.99 -1.23
N TYR A 204 -16.02 -4.21 -0.29
CA TYR A 204 -17.46 -4.00 -0.20
C TYR A 204 -18.05 -3.41 -1.49
N LEU A 205 -17.36 -2.42 -2.08
CA LEU A 205 -17.77 -1.83 -3.35
C LEU A 205 -17.73 -2.86 -4.49
N ALA A 206 -16.65 -3.64 -4.59
CA ALA A 206 -16.50 -4.68 -5.60
C ALA A 206 -17.58 -5.76 -5.48
N CYS A 207 -17.83 -6.30 -4.27
CA CYS A 207 -18.92 -7.25 -4.04
C CYS A 207 -20.28 -6.66 -4.44
N ARG A 208 -20.54 -5.39 -4.08
CA ARG A 208 -21.79 -4.71 -4.50
C ARG A 208 -21.90 -4.58 -6.01
N GLN A 209 -20.81 -4.35 -6.72
CA GLN A 209 -20.79 -4.27 -8.18
C GLN A 209 -21.08 -5.62 -8.84
N LEU A 210 -20.65 -6.71 -8.21
CA LEU A 210 -20.87 -8.08 -8.68
C LEU A 210 -22.17 -8.70 -8.15
N GLY A 211 -22.96 -7.97 -7.36
CA GLY A 211 -24.19 -8.49 -6.77
C GLY A 211 -24.00 -9.51 -5.64
N ILE A 212 -22.77 -9.63 -5.12
CA ILE A 212 -22.41 -10.62 -4.10
C ILE A 212 -22.78 -10.11 -2.71
N PRO A 213 -23.50 -10.90 -1.88
CA PRO A 213 -23.89 -10.50 -0.53
C PRO A 213 -22.67 -10.37 0.38
N VAL A 214 -22.70 -9.37 1.26
CA VAL A 214 -21.61 -9.04 2.19
C VAL A 214 -22.14 -8.88 3.61
N PRO A 215 -21.41 -9.36 4.63
CA PRO A 215 -21.92 -9.50 5.99
C PRO A 215 -22.10 -8.17 6.73
N SER A 216 -21.39 -7.10 6.36
CA SER A 216 -21.45 -5.82 7.06
C SER A 216 -21.25 -4.61 6.15
N LYS A 217 -21.90 -3.50 6.49
CA LYS A 217 -21.78 -2.22 5.78
C LYS A 217 -20.55 -1.46 6.25
N PRO A 218 -19.73 -0.90 5.33
CA PRO A 218 -18.53 -0.17 5.68
C PRO A 218 -18.88 1.24 6.19
N PRO A 219 -17.90 1.97 6.76
CA PRO A 219 -18.07 3.36 7.13
C PRO A 219 -18.53 4.23 5.94
N ARG A 220 -19.78 4.74 6.01
CA ARG A 220 -20.45 5.47 4.91
C ARG A 220 -19.62 6.60 4.32
N LYS A 221 -18.90 7.38 5.14
CA LYS A 221 -18.07 8.49 4.69
C LYS A 221 -16.92 8.05 3.78
N ILE A 222 -16.28 6.92 4.09
CA ILE A 222 -15.17 6.38 3.28
C ILE A 222 -15.72 5.81 1.98
N TYR A 223 -16.84 5.08 2.07
CA TYR A 223 -17.52 4.51 0.92
C TYR A 223 -17.91 5.57 -0.13
N LEU A 224 -18.56 6.66 0.30
CA LEU A 224 -18.93 7.77 -0.59
C LEU A 224 -17.73 8.45 -1.24
N GLN A 225 -16.63 8.61 -0.51
CA GLN A 225 -15.41 9.20 -1.06
C GLN A 225 -14.75 8.29 -2.08
N ILE A 226 -14.78 6.97 -1.88
CA ILE A 226 -14.28 6.02 -2.88
C ILE A 226 -15.12 6.11 -4.14
N ILE A 227 -16.44 6.05 -4.03
CA ILE A 227 -17.36 6.17 -5.18
C ILE A 227 -17.11 7.46 -5.96
N ALA A 228 -17.01 8.59 -5.26
CA ALA A 228 -16.75 9.89 -5.89
C ALA A 228 -15.39 9.93 -6.60
N ALA A 229 -14.36 9.27 -6.04
CA ALA A 229 -13.01 9.26 -6.61
C ALA A 229 -12.85 8.22 -7.74
N THR A 230 -13.55 7.09 -7.69
CA THR A 230 -13.45 6.02 -8.70
C THR A 230 -14.39 6.22 -9.87
N GLY A 231 -15.41 7.09 -9.72
CA GLY A 231 -16.52 7.22 -10.67
C GLY A 231 -17.39 5.97 -10.73
N SER A 232 -17.32 5.10 -9.71
CA SER A 232 -17.97 3.79 -9.76
C SER A 232 -19.49 3.95 -9.72
N ILE A 233 -20.14 3.41 -10.75
CA ILE A 233 -21.58 3.19 -10.74
C ILE A 233 -21.82 1.97 -9.84
N ILE A 234 -22.60 2.17 -8.78
CA ILE A 234 -23.07 1.06 -7.94
C ILE A 234 -24.30 0.52 -8.65
N PRO A 235 -24.32 -0.77 -9.05
CA PRO A 235 -25.51 -1.34 -9.63
C PRO A 235 -26.65 -1.16 -8.64
N ILE A 236 -27.71 -0.63 -9.20
CA ILE A 236 -29.01 -0.48 -8.57
C ILE A 236 -29.38 -1.89 -8.14
N GLY A 237 -29.37 -2.19 -6.85
CA GLY A 237 -30.01 -3.44 -6.43
C GLY A 237 -31.49 -3.33 -6.76
N HIS A 238 -32.19 -4.45 -6.92
CA HIS A 238 -33.52 -4.47 -7.52
C HIS A 238 -34.62 -4.18 -6.47
N PRO A 239 -35.08 -2.92 -6.27
CA PRO A 239 -36.19 -2.63 -5.37
C PRO A 239 -37.45 -3.39 -5.78
N GLU A 240 -37.62 -3.71 -7.07
CA GLU A 240 -38.76 -4.43 -7.63
C GLU A 240 -38.96 -5.79 -6.94
N LYS A 241 -37.87 -6.45 -6.52
CA LYS A 241 -37.94 -7.74 -5.81
C LYS A 241 -38.63 -7.65 -4.44
N TYR A 242 -38.58 -6.48 -3.80
CA TYR A 242 -39.19 -6.25 -2.49
C TYR A 242 -40.64 -5.78 -2.57
N VAL A 243 -41.10 -5.32 -3.73
CA VAL A 243 -42.44 -4.78 -3.93
C VAL A 243 -43.54 -5.82 -3.62
N PRO A 244 -43.50 -7.07 -4.17
CA PRO A 244 -44.54 -8.07 -3.89
C PRO A 244 -44.63 -8.40 -2.39
N ILE A 245 -43.47 -8.62 -1.76
CA ILE A 245 -43.36 -8.97 -0.33
C ILE A 245 -44.00 -7.89 0.55
N ILE A 246 -43.77 -6.61 0.23
CA ILE A 246 -44.34 -5.49 0.99
C ILE A 246 -45.85 -5.40 0.77
N CYS A 247 -46.33 -5.59 -0.47
CA CYS A 247 -47.75 -5.52 -0.81
C CYS A 247 -48.56 -6.64 -0.14
N GLU A 248 -48.06 -7.87 -0.16
CA GLU A 248 -48.70 -9.03 0.49
C GLU A 248 -48.88 -8.86 2.00
N ARG A 249 -48.01 -8.08 2.65
CA ARG A 249 -48.09 -7.79 4.08
C ARG A 249 -49.04 -6.64 4.42
N LEU A 250 -49.40 -5.82 3.44
CA LEU A 250 -50.18 -4.59 3.63
C LEU A 250 -51.62 -4.73 3.17
N LEU A 251 -51.87 -5.55 2.15
CA LEU A 251 -53.13 -5.55 1.42
C LEU A 251 -53.60 -6.98 1.15
N PRO A 252 -54.92 -7.19 0.98
CA PRO A 252 -55.46 -8.43 0.46
C PRO A 252 -54.86 -8.76 -0.92
N LYS A 253 -54.75 -10.07 -1.26
CA LYS A 253 -54.07 -10.55 -2.48
C LYS A 253 -54.51 -9.82 -3.77
N THR A 254 -55.81 -9.60 -3.93
CA THR A 254 -56.40 -8.94 -5.12
C THR A 254 -55.95 -7.50 -5.31
N ASP A 255 -55.69 -6.80 -4.21
CA ASP A 255 -55.23 -5.41 -4.20
C ASP A 255 -53.70 -5.32 -4.22
N ALA A 256 -53.03 -6.29 -3.56
CA ALA A 256 -51.58 -6.40 -3.52
C ALA A 256 -50.97 -6.50 -4.93
N GLU A 257 -51.55 -7.29 -5.84
CA GLU A 257 -51.06 -7.42 -7.22
C GLU A 257 -51.20 -6.11 -8.01
N LYS A 258 -52.34 -5.42 -7.88
CA LYS A 258 -52.59 -4.13 -8.55
C LYS A 258 -51.60 -3.07 -8.09
N VAL A 259 -51.40 -2.96 -6.78
CA VAL A 259 -50.44 -2.03 -6.18
C VAL A 259 -49.01 -2.39 -6.56
N ALA A 260 -48.65 -3.68 -6.57
CA ALA A 260 -47.34 -4.14 -6.94
C ALA A 260 -46.99 -3.78 -8.39
N LYS A 261 -47.91 -4.05 -9.35
CA LYS A 261 -47.70 -3.72 -10.77
C LYS A 261 -47.47 -2.22 -10.97
N LYS A 262 -48.26 -1.38 -10.29
CA LYS A 262 -48.13 0.08 -10.33
C LYS A 262 -46.83 0.56 -9.69
N ALA A 263 -46.46 0.02 -8.52
CA ALA A 263 -45.22 0.36 -7.81
C ALA A 263 -43.96 0.01 -8.61
N THR A 264 -43.94 -1.14 -9.28
CA THR A 264 -42.87 -1.50 -10.21
C THR A 264 -42.79 -0.51 -11.37
N GLY A 265 -43.92 -0.07 -11.92
CA GLY A 265 -43.96 0.99 -12.94
C GLY A 265 -43.37 2.32 -12.46
N ILE A 266 -43.63 2.72 -11.21
CA ILE A 266 -43.05 3.93 -10.60
C ILE A 266 -41.52 3.79 -10.49
N LEU A 267 -41.01 2.62 -10.09
CA LEU A 267 -39.57 2.37 -9.98
C LEU A 267 -38.91 2.43 -11.36
N SER A 268 -39.47 1.73 -12.36
CA SER A 268 -38.92 1.67 -13.72
C SER A 268 -38.97 3.02 -14.47
N SER A 269 -39.97 3.86 -14.21
CA SER A 269 -40.10 5.18 -14.83
C SER A 269 -39.26 6.27 -14.16
N SER A 270 -38.78 6.03 -12.93
CA SER A 270 -38.03 7.03 -12.18
C SER A 270 -36.59 7.16 -12.68
N LYS A 271 -36.19 8.36 -13.13
CA LYS A 271 -34.80 8.69 -13.53
C LYS A 271 -33.86 8.91 -12.31
N ILE A 272 -34.18 8.35 -11.16
CA ILE A 272 -33.48 8.63 -9.91
C ILE A 272 -32.20 7.81 -9.84
N SER A 273 -31.08 8.47 -9.51
CA SER A 273 -29.89 7.75 -9.07
C SER A 273 -30.19 7.02 -7.75
N PHE A 274 -30.34 5.69 -7.81
CA PHE A 274 -30.54 4.83 -6.64
C PHE A 274 -29.25 4.62 -5.83
N VAL A 275 -28.16 5.26 -6.24
CA VAL A 275 -26.82 5.12 -5.65
C VAL A 275 -26.84 5.47 -4.15
N GLY A 276 -26.39 4.52 -3.32
CA GLY A 276 -26.27 4.67 -1.87
C GLY A 276 -27.57 4.59 -1.07
N LYS A 277 -28.69 4.16 -1.69
CA LYS A 277 -30.00 4.01 -1.04
C LYS A 277 -30.33 2.54 -0.78
N SER A 278 -31.22 2.32 0.19
CA SER A 278 -31.71 0.98 0.50
C SER A 278 -32.82 0.58 -0.46
N GLU A 279 -32.65 -0.57 -1.10
CA GLU A 279 -33.61 -1.19 -2.02
C GLU A 279 -34.99 -1.37 -1.36
N LYS A 280 -35.01 -1.84 -0.11
CA LYS A 280 -36.24 -1.97 0.70
C LYS A 280 -36.97 -0.64 0.90
N VAL A 281 -36.24 0.44 1.17
CA VAL A 281 -36.84 1.77 1.41
C VAL A 281 -37.38 2.37 0.13
N LEU A 282 -36.70 2.15 -1.00
CA LEU A 282 -37.16 2.54 -2.32
C LEU A 282 -38.44 1.78 -2.71
N ALA A 283 -38.45 0.47 -2.53
CA ALA A 283 -39.62 -0.36 -2.76
C ALA A 283 -40.81 0.07 -1.90
N ALA A 284 -40.58 0.27 -0.60
CA ALA A 284 -41.60 0.76 0.33
C ALA A 284 -42.17 2.12 -0.09
N ALA A 285 -41.32 3.05 -0.53
CA ALA A 285 -41.77 4.36 -0.98
C ALA A 285 -42.59 4.27 -2.28
N ALA A 286 -42.18 3.42 -3.23
CA ALA A 286 -42.94 3.17 -4.45
C ALA A 286 -44.31 2.53 -4.17
N VAL A 287 -44.38 1.54 -3.25
CA VAL A 287 -45.63 0.92 -2.80
C VAL A 287 -46.55 1.96 -2.17
N TYR A 288 -46.02 2.83 -1.30
CA TYR A 288 -46.83 3.90 -0.70
C TYR A 288 -47.41 4.87 -1.75
N LEU A 289 -46.61 5.25 -2.75
CA LEU A 289 -47.07 6.13 -3.83
C LEU A 289 -48.13 5.43 -4.69
N ALA A 290 -47.89 4.18 -5.09
CA ALA A 290 -48.82 3.39 -5.90
C ALA A 290 -50.17 3.20 -5.19
N ALA A 291 -50.16 2.83 -3.92
CA ALA A 291 -51.38 2.65 -3.14
C ALA A 291 -52.14 3.98 -2.96
N LYS A 292 -51.42 5.09 -2.77
CA LYS A 292 -52.05 6.42 -2.70
C LYS A 292 -52.69 6.82 -4.03
N GLU A 293 -52.03 6.56 -5.16
CA GLU A 293 -52.60 6.81 -6.50
C GLU A 293 -53.82 5.95 -6.78
N LEU A 294 -53.83 4.71 -6.27
CA LEU A 294 -54.95 3.77 -6.35
C LEU A 294 -56.00 3.99 -5.25
N LYS A 295 -55.90 5.07 -4.47
CA LYS A 295 -56.83 5.48 -3.40
C LYS A 295 -56.98 4.48 -2.24
N TYR A 296 -55.99 3.63 -1.99
CA TYR A 296 -55.98 2.81 -0.77
C TYR A 296 -55.58 3.65 0.45
N LEU A 297 -56.29 3.43 1.56
CA LEU A 297 -56.04 4.10 2.84
C LEU A 297 -54.92 3.39 3.60
N ILE A 298 -53.67 3.73 3.26
CA ILE A 298 -52.49 3.23 3.95
C ILE A 298 -51.63 4.37 4.50
N THR A 299 -51.04 4.15 5.67
CA THR A 299 -50.17 5.09 6.34
C THR A 299 -48.69 4.83 6.04
N GLN A 300 -47.85 5.87 6.19
CA GLN A 300 -46.39 5.70 6.09
C GLN A 300 -45.86 4.77 7.19
N GLU A 301 -46.53 4.76 8.35
CA GLU A 301 -46.19 3.91 9.50
C GLU A 301 -46.34 2.42 9.13
N GLU A 302 -47.50 2.02 8.61
CA GLU A 302 -47.81 0.65 8.19
C GLU A 302 -46.84 0.15 7.13
N VAL A 303 -46.59 0.97 6.09
CA VAL A 303 -45.65 0.61 5.03
C VAL A 303 -44.23 0.45 5.57
N SER A 304 -43.81 1.32 6.50
CA SER A 304 -42.49 1.22 7.11
C SER A 304 -42.33 -0.06 7.94
N LYS A 305 -43.37 -0.46 8.68
CA LYS A 305 -43.41 -1.72 9.44
C LYS A 305 -43.35 -2.93 8.50
N ALA A 306 -44.17 -2.96 7.45
CA ALA A 306 -44.20 -4.05 6.47
C ALA A 306 -42.84 -4.25 5.75
N ALA A 307 -42.12 -3.15 5.49
CA ALA A 307 -40.80 -3.17 4.85
C ALA A 307 -39.62 -3.34 5.83
N HIS A 308 -39.88 -3.43 7.14
CA HIS A 308 -38.86 -3.43 8.19
C HIS A 308 -37.89 -2.24 8.07
N THR A 309 -38.45 -1.03 7.95
CA THR A 309 -37.70 0.23 7.88
C THR A 309 -38.29 1.29 8.80
N THR A 310 -37.68 2.47 8.85
CA THR A 310 -38.15 3.59 9.67
C THR A 310 -38.98 4.56 8.83
N SER A 311 -40.06 5.10 9.43
CA SER A 311 -40.93 6.11 8.82
C SER A 311 -40.15 7.36 8.35
N VAL A 312 -39.07 7.72 9.07
CA VAL A 312 -38.17 8.82 8.69
C VAL A 312 -37.42 8.53 7.37
N SER A 313 -36.92 7.30 7.19
CA SER A 313 -36.24 6.89 5.96
C SER A 313 -37.20 6.86 4.77
N LEU A 314 -38.43 6.38 5.02
CA LEU A 314 -39.50 6.36 4.04
C LEU A 314 -39.85 7.78 3.58
N ARG A 315 -40.07 8.71 4.52
CA ARG A 315 -40.41 10.11 4.23
C ARG A 315 -39.35 10.83 3.39
N ASN A 316 -38.07 10.66 3.72
CA ASN A 316 -36.96 11.24 2.94
C ASN A 316 -36.92 10.69 1.51
N THR A 317 -37.24 9.40 1.36
CA THR A 317 -37.25 8.74 0.06
C THR A 317 -38.46 9.16 -0.79
N LEU A 318 -39.61 9.38 -0.17
CA LEU A 318 -40.82 9.90 -0.82
C LEU A 318 -40.63 11.30 -1.38
N LYS A 319 -39.99 12.21 -0.63
CA LYS A 319 -39.69 13.59 -1.11
C LYS A 319 -38.89 13.57 -2.41
N MET A 320 -38.00 12.60 -2.53
CA MET A 320 -37.14 12.45 -3.68
C MET A 320 -37.87 11.85 -4.87
N LEU A 321 -38.64 10.77 -4.67
CA LEU A 321 -39.44 10.14 -5.73
C LEU A 321 -40.44 11.11 -6.34
N ARG A 322 -41.07 11.94 -5.51
CA ARG A 322 -41.99 13.00 -5.97
C ARG A 322 -41.31 14.10 -6.78
N LYS A 323 -40.09 14.50 -6.44
CA LYS A 323 -39.36 15.55 -7.19
C LYS A 323 -39.06 15.15 -8.62
N THR A 324 -38.87 13.86 -8.88
CA THR A 324 -38.64 13.31 -10.23
C THR A 324 -39.91 13.05 -11.02
N ASN A 325 -41.06 12.85 -10.35
CA ASN A 325 -42.35 12.60 -11.00
C ASN A 325 -43.21 13.87 -11.13
N ALA A 326 -42.71 15.03 -10.70
CA ALA A 326 -43.38 16.28 -10.99
C ALA A 326 -43.30 16.54 -12.51
N PRO A 327 -44.43 16.73 -13.22
CA PRO A 327 -44.35 17.31 -14.54
C PRO A 327 -43.59 18.63 -14.41
N SER A 328 -42.66 18.88 -15.33
CA SER A 328 -41.98 20.17 -15.45
C SER A 328 -43.04 21.26 -15.48
N LEU A 329 -43.30 21.89 -14.33
CA LEU A 329 -43.97 23.16 -14.26
C LEU A 329 -43.03 24.13 -14.94
N CYS A 330 -43.29 24.28 -16.24
CA CYS A 330 -42.81 25.37 -17.06
C CYS A 330 -43.03 26.65 -16.24
N CYS A 331 -41.95 27.40 -16.05
CA CYS A 331 -42.00 28.72 -15.43
C CYS A 331 -43.00 29.58 -16.21
N TYR A 332 -44.00 30.09 -15.51
CA TYR A 332 -44.63 31.39 -15.77
C TYR A 332 -44.75 32.11 -14.44
#